data_AF-A1JJ19-F1
#
_entry.id   AF-A1JJ19-F1
#
_cell.length_a   1.000
_cell.length_b   1.000
_cell.length_c   1.000
_cell.angle_alpha   90.00
_cell.angle_beta   90.00
_cell.angle_gamma   90.00
#
_symmetry.space_group_name_H-M   'P 1'
#
loop_
_entity.id
_entity.type
_entity.pdbx_description
1 polymer ?
#
loop_
_entity_poly.entity_id
_entity_poly.type
_entity_poly.pdbx_seq_one_letter_code
_entity_poly.pdbx_strand_id
1 'polypeptide(L)'
;MGPVKAGEFVDNLLISSITAISEDPIRYRFNSMLSDSGVLLRERLDPDSEYRVIYDYDGQTVEILAFVSMKQDLERVLYRYLMFR
;
A
#
# COMPACT_ATOMS: atom_id res chain seq x y z
N MET A 1 17.19 12.86 6.68
CA MET A 1 17.16 11.63 7.51
C MET A 1 18.49 10.92 7.34
N GLY A 2 19.11 10.41 8.40
CA GLY A 2 20.31 9.57 8.29
C GLY A 2 19.95 8.10 8.02
N PRO A 3 20.91 7.25 7.61
CA PRO A 3 20.63 5.86 7.20
C PRO A 3 19.99 5.01 8.30
N VAL A 4 20.40 5.17 9.57
CA VAL A 4 19.81 4.44 10.71
C VAL A 4 18.33 4.77 10.87
N LYS A 5 18.00 6.07 10.92
CA LYS A 5 16.60 6.53 10.99
C LYS A 5 15.78 6.14 9.76
N ALA A 6 16.44 5.98 8.60
CA ALA A 6 15.80 5.45 7.41
C ALA A 6 15.41 3.98 7.53
N GLY A 7 16.29 3.16 8.11
CA GLY A 7 15.95 1.77 8.45
C GLY A 7 14.76 1.69 9.40
N GLU A 8 14.83 2.40 10.54
CA GLU A 8 13.76 2.42 11.54
C GLU A 8 12.42 2.86 10.93
N PHE A 9 12.43 3.86 10.05
CA PHE A 9 11.23 4.32 9.37
C PHE A 9 10.61 3.22 8.48
N VAL A 10 11.43 2.54 7.68
CA VAL A 10 10.95 1.46 6.80
C VAL A 10 10.44 0.27 7.61
N ASP A 11 11.14 -0.10 8.68
CA ASP A 11 10.71 -1.19 9.56
C ASP A 11 9.36 -0.88 10.20
N ASN A 12 9.20 0.33 10.75
CA ASN A 12 7.93 0.78 11.33
C ASN A 12 6.79 0.81 10.30
N LEU A 13 7.08 1.27 9.08
CA LEU A 13 6.11 1.29 7.99
C LEU A 13 5.65 -0.12 7.64
N LEU A 14 6.57 -1.08 7.52
CA LEU A 14 6.24 -2.47 7.20
C LEU A 14 5.48 -3.15 8.33
N ILE A 15 5.95 -3.03 9.57
CA ILE A 15 5.33 -3.66 10.75
C ILE A 15 3.92 -3.11 10.96
N SER A 16 3.74 -1.79 10.98
CA SER A 16 2.44 -1.14 11.10
C SER A 16 1.47 -1.66 10.03
N SER A 17 1.95 -1.76 8.79
CA SER A 17 1.18 -2.22 7.64
C SER A 17 0.68 -3.65 7.81
N ILE A 18 1.57 -4.58 8.12
CA ILE A 18 1.24 -5.98 8.35
C ILE A 18 0.27 -6.12 9.51
N THR A 19 0.53 -5.45 10.65
CA THR A 19 -0.33 -5.54 11.83
C THR A 19 -1.77 -5.13 11.49
N ALA A 20 -1.99 -3.92 10.97
CA ALA A 20 -3.35 -3.45 10.76
C ALA A 20 -4.05 -4.04 9.53
N ILE A 21 -3.33 -4.59 8.55
CA ILE A 21 -3.96 -5.35 7.45
C ILE A 21 -4.33 -6.76 7.92
N SER A 22 -3.47 -7.43 8.70
CA SER A 22 -3.73 -8.78 9.19
C SER A 22 -4.91 -8.87 10.16
N GLU A 23 -5.25 -7.78 10.87
CA GLU A 23 -6.42 -7.72 11.74
C GLU A 23 -7.74 -7.90 10.98
N ASP A 24 -7.88 -7.24 9.83
CA ASP A 24 -9.04 -7.36 8.94
C ASP A 24 -8.62 -6.98 7.51
N PRO A 25 -8.19 -7.97 6.69
CA PRO A 25 -7.70 -7.72 5.34
C PRO A 25 -8.74 -7.14 4.38
N ILE A 26 -10.04 -7.34 4.65
CA ILE A 26 -11.12 -6.87 3.78
C ILE A 26 -11.68 -5.51 4.19
N ARG A 27 -11.26 -4.99 5.35
CA ARG A 27 -11.65 -3.68 5.88
C ARG A 27 -11.38 -2.53 4.91
N TYR A 28 -10.25 -2.57 4.24
CA TYR A 28 -9.79 -1.46 3.41
C TYR A 28 -10.36 -1.56 2.00
N ARG A 29 -10.72 -0.41 1.43
CA ARG A 29 -11.37 -0.34 0.11
C ARG A 29 -10.46 -0.86 -1.00
N PHE A 30 -11.08 -1.28 -2.10
CA PHE A 30 -10.37 -1.40 -3.37
C PHE A 30 -9.89 -0.01 -3.83
N ASN A 31 -8.70 0.04 -4.40
CA ASN A 31 -8.18 1.25 -5.03
C ASN A 31 -9.03 1.56 -6.27
N SER A 32 -9.61 2.76 -6.33
CA SER A 32 -10.56 3.11 -7.38
C SER A 32 -9.93 3.13 -8.76
N MET A 33 -8.73 3.70 -8.91
CA MET A 33 -8.03 3.75 -10.20
C MET A 33 -7.80 2.34 -10.74
N LEU A 34 -7.24 1.44 -9.92
CA LEU A 34 -7.03 0.05 -10.32
C LEU A 34 -8.35 -0.67 -10.61
N SER A 35 -9.38 -0.44 -9.80
CA SER A 35 -10.71 -1.05 -9.99
C SER A 35 -11.35 -0.63 -11.31
N ASP A 36 -11.21 0.63 -11.71
CA ASP A 36 -11.72 1.15 -12.98
C ASP A 36 -11.05 0.46 -14.19
N SER A 37 -9.84 -0.07 -14.01
CA SER A 37 -9.12 -0.88 -15.00
C SER A 37 -9.35 -2.40 -14.87
N GLY A 38 -10.23 -2.83 -13.97
CA GLY A 38 -10.52 -4.24 -13.71
C GLY A 38 -9.53 -4.95 -12.78
N VAL A 39 -8.61 -4.21 -12.15
CA VAL A 39 -7.61 -4.73 -11.21
C VAL A 39 -8.11 -4.53 -9.77
N LEU A 40 -8.43 -5.62 -9.10
CA LEU A 40 -9.05 -5.60 -7.77
C LEU A 40 -8.02 -5.65 -6.64
N LEU A 41 -7.23 -4.57 -6.49
CA LEU A 41 -6.28 -4.43 -5.39
C LEU A 41 -6.80 -3.47 -4.32
N ARG A 42 -6.51 -3.78 -3.06
CA ARG A 42 -6.91 -2.97 -1.91
C ARG A 42 -5.86 -1.93 -1.59
N GLU A 43 -6.32 -0.84 -0.96
CA GLU A 43 -5.43 0.19 -0.46
C GLU A 43 -5.70 0.52 1.01
N ARG A 44 -4.65 0.49 1.82
CA ARG A 44 -4.64 1.11 3.14
C ARG A 44 -3.99 2.48 3.05
N LEU A 45 -4.64 3.50 3.62
CA LEU A 45 -4.05 4.81 3.83
C LEU A 45 -3.59 4.91 5.29
N ASP A 46 -2.31 5.21 5.50
CA ASP A 46 -1.74 5.47 6.81
C ASP A 46 -1.39 6.97 6.97
N PRO A 47 -2.22 7.76 7.67
CA PRO A 47 -2.00 9.20 7.82
C PRO A 47 -0.79 9.53 8.71
N ASP A 48 -0.37 8.64 9.59
CA ASP A 48 0.74 8.89 10.52
C ASP A 48 2.09 8.84 9.80
N SER A 49 2.26 7.85 8.91
CA SER A 49 3.44 7.75 8.06
C SER A 49 3.34 8.57 6.77
N GLU A 50 2.13 8.99 6.37
CA GLU A 50 1.81 9.60 5.07
C GLU A 50 2.11 8.67 3.87
N TYR A 51 1.96 7.36 4.08
CA TYR A 51 2.10 6.34 3.04
C TYR A 51 0.80 5.57 2.83
N ARG A 52 0.59 5.14 1.58
CA ARG A 52 -0.40 4.13 1.25
C ARG A 52 0.26 2.80 0.93
N VAL A 53 -0.46 1.72 1.24
CA VAL A 53 -0.07 0.36 0.93
C VAL A 53 -1.07 -0.20 -0.06
N ILE A 54 -0.58 -0.66 -1.22
CA ILE A 54 -1.35 -1.45 -2.18
C ILE A 54 -1.09 -2.92 -1.89
N TYR A 55 -2.15 -3.69 -1.74
CA TYR A 55 -2.05 -5.11 -1.40
C TYR A 55 -3.18 -5.93 -2.04
N ASP A 56 -2.94 -7.23 -2.18
CA ASP A 56 -3.95 -8.22 -2.55
C ASP A 56 -4.32 -9.09 -1.34
N TYR A 57 -5.53 -9.64 -1.37
CA TYR A 57 -5.99 -10.62 -0.39
C TYR A 57 -6.89 -11.67 -1.06
N ASP A 58 -6.40 -12.90 -1.14
CA ASP A 58 -7.08 -14.03 -1.80
C ASP A 58 -8.06 -14.80 -0.88
N GLY A 59 -8.29 -14.31 0.34
CA GLY A 59 -9.05 -15.01 1.38
C GLY A 59 -8.19 -15.79 2.38
N GLN A 60 -6.90 -15.94 2.11
CA GLN A 60 -5.95 -16.66 2.97
C GLN A 60 -4.67 -15.85 3.21
N THR A 61 -4.14 -15.21 2.18
CA THR A 61 -2.83 -14.58 2.16
C THR A 61 -2.97 -13.10 1.84
N VAL A 62 -2.29 -12.26 2.64
CA VAL A 62 -2.10 -10.84 2.34
C VAL A 62 -0.79 -10.69 1.60
N GLU A 63 -0.84 -10.16 0.38
CA GLU A 63 0.36 -9.85 -0.41
C GLU A 63 0.52 -8.33 -0.55
N ILE A 64 1.57 -7.78 0.07
CA ILE A 64 1.90 -6.35 -0.08
C ILE A 64 2.64 -6.14 -1.40
N LEU A 65 2.07 -5.32 -2.28
CA LEU A 65 2.59 -5.06 -3.62
C LEU A 65 3.39 -3.77 -3.70
N ALA A 66 2.95 -2.71 -3.02
CA ALA A 66 3.63 -1.43 -3.08
C ALA A 66 3.40 -0.57 -1.84
N PHE A 67 4.44 0.15 -1.45
CA PHE A 67 4.36 1.32 -0.58
C PHE A 67 4.51 2.58 -1.45
N VAL A 68 3.54 3.48 -1.37
CA VAL A 68 3.53 4.73 -2.15
C VAL A 68 3.35 5.90 -1.19
N SER A 69 4.21 6.91 -1.28
CA SER A 69 4.00 8.11 -0.47
C SER A 69 2.73 8.82 -0.94
N MET A 70 1.89 9.27 -0.02
CA MET A 70 0.70 10.06 -0.36
C MET A 70 1.02 11.42 -0.97
N LYS A 71 2.30 11.85 -0.93
CA LYS A 71 2.80 13.07 -1.59
C LYS A 71 3.09 12.86 -3.08
N GLN A 72 3.11 11.61 -3.55
CA GLN A 72 3.32 11.28 -4.95
C GLN A 72 2.00 11.28 -5.72
N ASP A 73 2.09 11.63 -7.00
CA ASP A 73 1.02 11.39 -7.97
C ASP A 73 0.83 9.87 -8.13
N LEU A 74 -0.29 9.37 -7.60
CA LEU A 74 -0.58 7.94 -7.55
C LEU A 74 -0.71 7.33 -8.95
N GLU A 75 -1.40 7.99 -9.87
CA GLU A 75 -1.62 7.49 -11.22
C GLU A 75 -0.28 7.29 -11.94
N ARG A 76 0.61 8.28 -11.86
CA ARG A 76 1.98 8.17 -12.41
C ARG A 76 2.82 7.10 -11.74
N VAL A 77 2.60 6.80 -10.46
CA VAL A 77 3.30 5.73 -9.75
C VAL A 77 2.77 4.36 -10.20
N LEU A 78 1.45 4.18 -10.25
CA LEU A 78 0.82 2.93 -10.69
C LEU A 78 1.17 2.60 -12.14
N TYR A 79 1.19 3.60 -13.02
CA TYR A 79 1.65 3.46 -14.40
C TYR A 79 3.12 2.98 -14.46
N ARG A 80 4.00 3.57 -13.65
CA ARG A 80 5.42 3.16 -13.57
C ARG A 80 5.61 1.75 -13.04
N TYR A 81 4.73 1.27 -12.19
CA TYR A 81 4.74 -0.11 -11.68
C TYR A 81 4.00 -1.09 -12.60
N LEU A 82 3.56 -0.67 -13.78
CA LEU A 82 2.81 -1.49 -14.73
C LEU A 82 1.51 -2.08 -14.15
N MET A 83 1.00 -1.46 -13.08
CA MET A 83 -0.28 -1.83 -12.45
C MET A 83 -1.48 -1.14 -13.09
N PHE A 84 -1.22 -0.13 -13.93
CA PHE A 84 -2.24 0.65 -14.63
C PHE A 84 -1.81 0.83 -16.10
N ARG A 85 -2.72 0.63 -17.07
CA ARG A 85 -2.46 0.71 -18.52
C ARG A 85 -3.15 1.89 -19.17
#